data_AF-A0A401TZ05-F1
#
_entry.id   AF-A0A401TZ05-F1
#
_cell.length_a   1.000
_cell.length_b   1.000
_cell.length_c   1.000
_cell.angle_alpha   90.00
_cell.angle_beta   90.00
_cell.angle_gamma   90.00
#
_symmetry.space_group_name_H-M   'P 1'
#
loop_
_entity.id
_entity.type
_entity.pdbx_description
1 polymer ?
#
loop_
_entity_poly.entity_id
_entity_poly.type
_entity_poly.pdbx_seq_one_letter_code
_entity_poly.pdbx_strand_id
1 'polypeptide(L)'
;MGARRAVTTAAAAPGGPLGFCRDCLGDLDIKVRRCSHCGSPRLVRHRTLPALALAHIDCDAFYATVEKRDNPEIADRPVIIGGGKRGVVSAACYIARTYGVRSAMPMFKALELCPDATVIPPDMAKYVRVGREVRQAMQALTPLVEPLSIDEAFL
;
A
#
# COMPACT_ATOMS: atom_id res chain seq x y z
N MET A 1 -25.56 -15.42 18.43
CA MET A 1 -26.46 -15.18 17.29
C MET A 1 -25.98 -13.94 16.55
N GLY A 2 -25.04 -14.09 15.61
CA GLY A 2 -24.57 -13.00 14.76
C GLY A 2 -25.21 -13.15 13.39
N ALA A 3 -26.18 -12.32 13.06
CA ALA A 3 -26.80 -12.32 11.74
C ALA A 3 -25.73 -11.93 10.70
N ARG A 4 -25.35 -12.87 9.84
CA ARG A 4 -24.57 -12.57 8.64
C ARG A 4 -25.44 -11.66 7.78
N ARG A 5 -25.15 -10.36 7.77
CA ARG A 5 -25.70 -9.46 6.76
C ARG A 5 -25.21 -9.96 5.41
N ALA A 6 -26.15 -10.40 4.57
CA ALA A 6 -25.86 -10.71 3.19
C ALA A 6 -25.23 -9.48 2.55
N VAL A 7 -24.03 -9.63 2.00
CA VAL A 7 -23.48 -8.65 1.06
C VAL A 7 -24.36 -8.78 -0.18
N THR A 8 -25.38 -7.94 -0.29
CA THR A 8 -26.14 -7.78 -1.53
C THR A 8 -25.14 -7.32 -2.58
N THR A 9 -24.82 -8.20 -3.52
CA THR A 9 -24.13 -7.83 -4.75
C THR A 9 -25.01 -6.81 -5.46
N ALA A 10 -24.65 -5.54 -5.34
CA ALA A 10 -25.25 -4.49 -6.14
C ALA A 10 -25.00 -4.85 -7.59
N ALA A 11 -26.07 -5.18 -8.32
CA ALA A 11 -26.00 -5.34 -9.77
C ALA A 11 -25.43 -4.05 -10.36
N ALA A 12 -24.37 -4.18 -11.16
CA ALA A 12 -23.74 -3.10 -11.89
C ALA A 12 -24.78 -2.18 -12.54
N ALA A 13 -24.87 -0.93 -12.07
CA ALA A 13 -25.67 0.07 -12.76
C ALA A 13 -25.07 0.30 -14.17
N PRO A 14 -25.88 0.33 -15.25
CA PRO A 14 -25.37 0.41 -16.62
C PRO A 14 -24.93 1.82 -17.05
N GLY A 15 -24.49 2.68 -16.13
CA GLY A 15 -24.15 4.07 -16.41
C GLY A 15 -22.94 4.53 -15.63
N GLY A 16 -21.74 4.33 -16.19
CA GLY A 16 -20.49 4.84 -15.64
C GLY A 16 -19.37 4.81 -16.67
N PRO A 17 -18.25 5.49 -16.39
CA PRO A 17 -17.11 5.55 -17.30
C PRO A 17 -16.51 4.17 -17.53
N LEU A 18 -16.25 3.83 -18.79
CA LEU A 18 -15.63 2.55 -19.18
C LEU A 18 -14.10 2.64 -19.22
N GLY A 19 -13.54 3.80 -18.86
CA GLY A 19 -12.13 4.03 -18.64
C GLY A 19 -11.86 5.28 -17.82
N PHE A 20 -10.65 5.41 -17.28
CA PHE A 20 -10.16 6.64 -16.66
C PHE A 20 -8.66 6.82 -16.91
N CYS A 21 -8.17 8.05 -16.77
CA CYS A 21 -6.75 8.38 -16.86
C CYS A 21 -6.03 8.15 -15.53
N ARG A 22 -4.93 7.40 -15.50
CA ARG A 22 -4.15 7.17 -14.27
C ARG A 22 -3.44 8.41 -13.73
N ASP A 23 -3.24 9.43 -14.55
CA ASP A 23 -2.48 10.63 -14.15
C ASP A 23 -3.39 11.75 -13.64
N CYS A 24 -4.55 11.98 -14.27
CA CYS A 24 -5.48 13.04 -13.86
C CYS A 24 -6.81 12.54 -13.31
N LEU A 25 -6.99 11.21 -13.22
CA LEU A 25 -8.21 10.54 -12.74
C LEU A 25 -9.50 10.91 -13.50
N GLY A 26 -9.36 11.50 -14.69
CA GLY A 26 -10.49 11.88 -15.52
C GLY A 26 -11.16 10.67 -16.18
N ASP A 27 -12.48 10.67 -16.15
CA ASP A 27 -13.34 9.68 -16.79
C ASP A 27 -13.29 9.74 -18.31
N LEU A 28 -13.31 8.57 -18.96
CA LEU A 28 -13.11 8.43 -20.40
C LEU A 28 -14.05 7.37 -21.00
N ASP A 29 -14.37 7.56 -22.28
CA ASP A 29 -14.96 6.50 -23.11
C ASP A 29 -13.89 5.43 -23.47
N ILE A 30 -14.34 4.19 -23.62
CA ILE A 30 -13.48 3.03 -23.92
C ILE A 30 -12.70 3.15 -25.23
N LYS A 31 -13.14 3.98 -26.18
CA LYS A 31 -12.50 4.17 -27.50
C LYS A 31 -11.36 5.18 -27.47
N VAL A 32 -11.30 6.02 -26.44
CA VAL A 32 -10.35 7.14 -26.35
C VAL A 32 -8.92 6.62 -26.22
N ARG A 33 -8.03 6.99 -27.16
CA ARG A 33 -6.63 6.51 -27.18
C ARG A 33 -5.66 7.30 -26.30
N ARG A 34 -5.99 8.55 -25.98
CA ARG A 34 -5.22 9.45 -25.09
C ARG A 34 -6.18 10.26 -24.25
N CYS A 35 -5.82 10.57 -23.01
CA CYS A 35 -6.68 11.37 -22.14
C CYS A 35 -7.02 12.71 -22.82
N SER A 36 -8.31 13.03 -22.90
CA SER A 36 -8.79 14.31 -23.45
C SER A 36 -8.45 15.50 -22.57
N HIS A 37 -8.13 15.28 -21.29
CA HIS A 37 -7.78 16.32 -20.33
C HIS A 37 -6.27 16.62 -20.29
N CYS A 38 -5.42 15.60 -20.16
CA CYS A 38 -3.97 15.78 -19.97
C CYS A 38 -3.09 15.18 -21.08
N GLY A 39 -3.67 14.58 -22.13
CA GLY A 39 -2.94 13.97 -23.24
C GLY A 39 -2.21 12.65 -22.91
N SER A 40 -2.27 12.21 -21.64
CA SER A 40 -1.60 11.00 -21.17
C SER A 40 -2.05 9.74 -21.92
N PRO A 41 -1.11 8.84 -22.25
CA PRO A 41 -1.43 7.51 -22.77
C PRO A 41 -1.80 6.50 -21.67
N ARG A 42 -1.63 6.82 -20.38
CA ARG A 42 -1.82 5.90 -19.25
C ARG A 42 -3.30 5.76 -18.88
N LEU A 43 -4.03 5.02 -19.70
CA LEU A 43 -5.48 4.83 -19.56
C LEU A 43 -5.79 3.44 -19.01
N VAL A 44 -6.71 3.36 -18.05
CA VAL A 44 -7.35 2.11 -17.65
C VAL A 44 -8.68 2.01 -18.37
N ARG A 45 -9.02 0.83 -18.89
CA ARG A 45 -10.28 0.59 -19.59
C ARG A 45 -10.80 -0.78 -19.23
N HIS A 46 -12.06 -0.88 -18.82
CA HIS A 46 -12.69 -2.15 -18.55
C HIS A 46 -14.20 -2.05 -18.68
N ARG A 47 -14.85 -3.05 -19.28
CA ARG A 47 -16.31 -3.03 -19.49
C ARG A 47 -17.10 -3.07 -18.18
N THR A 48 -16.50 -3.65 -17.14
CA THR A 48 -17.09 -3.72 -15.79
C THR A 48 -16.50 -2.68 -14.85
N LEU A 49 -15.75 -1.69 -15.36
CA LEU A 49 -15.15 -0.66 -14.52
C LEU A 49 -16.17 0.05 -13.61
N PRO A 50 -17.40 0.39 -14.08
CA PRO A 50 -18.44 0.97 -13.22
C PRO A 50 -18.93 0.05 -12.09
N ALA A 51 -18.64 -1.25 -12.20
CA ALA A 51 -19.07 -2.29 -11.27
C ALA A 51 -17.94 -2.82 -10.39
N LEU A 52 -16.69 -2.43 -10.66
CA LEU A 52 -15.53 -2.90 -9.93
C LEU A 52 -15.38 -2.03 -8.67
N ALA A 53 -16.03 -2.46 -7.59
CA ALA A 53 -16.11 -1.73 -6.33
C ALA A 53 -15.30 -2.39 -5.20
N LEU A 54 -14.23 -3.11 -5.53
CA LEU A 54 -13.31 -3.72 -4.55
C LEU A 54 -11.93 -3.07 -4.72
N ALA A 55 -11.41 -2.54 -3.62
CA ALA A 55 -10.04 -2.04 -3.56
C ALA A 55 -9.25 -2.84 -2.53
N HIS A 56 -8.01 -3.18 -2.89
CA HIS A 56 -7.03 -3.70 -1.96
C HIS A 56 -5.98 -2.62 -1.73
N ILE A 57 -5.78 -2.24 -0.47
CA ILE A 57 -4.85 -1.20 -0.07
C ILE A 57 -3.79 -1.84 0.83
N ASP A 58 -2.52 -1.59 0.52
CA ASP A 58 -1.34 -2.03 1.27
C ASP A 58 -0.38 -0.83 1.34
N CYS A 59 0.19 -0.54 2.52
CA CYS A 59 1.13 0.56 2.69
C CYS A 59 2.56 0.16 2.33
N ASP A 60 3.15 0.88 1.40
CA ASP A 60 4.51 0.66 0.93
C ASP A 60 5.56 0.68 2.05
N ALA A 61 6.25 -0.46 2.23
CA ALA A 61 7.34 -0.64 3.19
C ALA A 61 7.03 -0.08 4.60
N PHE A 62 5.80 -0.30 5.08
CA PHE A 62 5.15 0.44 6.16
C PHE A 62 6.05 0.85 7.32
N TYR A 63 6.69 -0.08 8.03
CA TYR A 63 7.52 0.27 9.20
C TYR A 63 8.70 1.18 8.83
N ALA A 64 9.39 0.89 7.73
CA ALA A 64 10.53 1.70 7.30
C ALA A 64 10.09 3.09 6.82
N THR A 65 8.92 3.18 6.18
CA THR A 65 8.33 4.46 5.76
C THR A 65 7.96 5.32 6.96
N VAL A 66 7.40 4.72 8.02
CA VAL A 66 7.11 5.42 9.28
C VAL A 66 8.38 5.96 9.94
N GLU A 67 9.46 5.18 10.00
CA GLU A 67 10.73 5.67 10.55
C GLU A 67 11.34 6.80 9.73
N LYS A 68 11.32 6.70 8.39
CA LYS A 68 11.84 7.75 7.51
C LYS A 68 11.04 9.04 7.54
N ARG A 69 9.71 8.95 7.68
CA ARG A 69 8.83 10.12 7.85
C ARG A 69 9.20 10.90 9.11
N ASP A 70 9.48 10.18 10.20
CA ASP A 70 9.72 10.78 11.52
C ASP A 70 11.19 11.19 11.74
N ASN A 71 12.11 10.74 10.90
CA ASN A 71 13.52 11.11 10.94
C ASN A 71 14.08 11.45 9.55
N PRO A 72 14.17 12.75 9.20
CA PRO A 72 14.68 13.19 7.91
C PRO A 72 16.14 12.79 7.62
N GLU A 73 16.97 12.56 8.64
CA GLU A 73 18.40 12.21 8.44
C GLU A 73 18.60 10.83 7.78
N ILE A 74 17.56 9.98 7.83
CA ILE A 74 17.58 8.63 7.26
C ILE A 74 16.69 8.51 6.01
N ALA A 75 16.09 9.61 5.54
CA ALA A 75 15.17 9.62 4.40
C ALA A 75 15.80 9.01 3.14
N ASP A 76 17.05 9.38 2.85
CA ASP A 76 17.79 8.91 1.66
C ASP A 76 18.75 7.76 1.95
N ARG A 77 18.68 7.16 3.15
CA ARG A 77 19.55 6.04 3.55
C ARG A 77 18.88 4.69 3.33
N PRO A 78 19.65 3.59 3.11
CA PRO A 78 19.11 2.24 3.23
C PRO A 78 18.69 2.00 4.68
N VAL A 79 17.41 1.70 4.91
CA VAL A 79 16.83 1.46 6.24
C VAL A 79 16.24 0.06 6.31
N ILE A 80 16.58 -0.65 7.38
CA ILE A 80 16.09 -1.99 7.71
C ILE A 80 15.46 -1.94 9.10
N ILE A 81 14.21 -2.35 9.19
CA ILE A 81 13.53 -2.59 10.46
C ILE A 81 13.72 -4.06 10.82
N GLY A 82 14.32 -4.31 11.97
CA GLY A 82 14.66 -5.66 12.41
C GLY A 82 15.70 -5.64 13.53
N GLY A 83 16.21 -6.80 13.90
CA GLY A 83 17.23 -6.93 14.94
C GLY A 83 16.99 -8.10 15.88
N GLY A 84 17.73 -8.14 16.98
CA GLY A 84 17.72 -9.25 17.94
C GLY A 84 18.69 -10.39 17.60
N LYS A 85 19.01 -11.22 18.60
CA LYS A 85 19.93 -12.36 18.44
C LYS A 85 19.27 -13.44 17.59
N ARG A 86 19.73 -13.62 16.34
CA ARG A 86 19.11 -14.45 15.28
C ARG A 86 17.78 -13.90 14.74
N GLY A 87 17.64 -12.57 14.71
CA GLY A 87 16.47 -11.92 14.14
C GLY A 87 16.41 -11.95 12.61
N VAL A 88 15.26 -11.50 12.10
CA VAL A 88 14.98 -11.32 10.67
C VAL A 88 14.61 -9.87 10.36
N VAL A 89 14.66 -9.52 9.09
CA VAL A 89 14.15 -8.25 8.56
C VAL A 89 12.63 -8.25 8.68
N SER A 90 12.07 -7.38 9.52
CA SER A 90 10.64 -7.13 9.61
C SER A 90 10.15 -6.31 8.42
N ALA A 91 10.91 -5.28 8.04
CA ALA A 91 10.66 -4.47 6.85
C ALA A 91 11.96 -3.86 6.34
N ALA A 92 12.02 -3.56 5.05
CA ALA A 92 13.14 -2.84 4.44
C ALA A 92 12.59 -1.79 3.47
N CYS A 93 13.16 -0.58 3.51
CA CYS A 93 12.80 0.47 2.56
C CYS A 93 13.28 0.12 1.14
N TYR A 94 12.74 0.79 0.12
CA TYR A 94 13.12 0.50 -1.27
C TYR A 94 14.61 0.62 -1.54
N ILE A 95 15.30 1.61 -0.94
CA ILE A 95 16.76 1.75 -1.06
C ILE A 95 17.49 0.51 -0.55
N ALA A 96 17.09 -0.09 0.58
CA ALA A 96 17.70 -1.35 1.04
C ALA A 96 17.33 -2.53 0.11
N ARG A 97 16.12 -2.54 -0.46
CA ARG A 97 15.68 -3.58 -1.40
C ARG A 97 16.47 -3.59 -2.71
N THR A 98 17.04 -2.46 -3.16
CA THR A 98 17.92 -2.45 -4.35
C THR A 98 19.21 -3.24 -4.15
N TYR A 99 19.67 -3.39 -2.90
CA TYR A 99 20.79 -4.26 -2.52
C TYR A 99 20.39 -5.74 -2.36
N GLY A 100 19.11 -6.08 -2.59
CA GLY A 100 18.60 -7.45 -2.50
C GLY A 100 18.06 -7.85 -1.12
N VAL A 101 18.02 -6.92 -0.15
CA VAL A 101 17.40 -7.15 1.16
C VAL A 101 15.89 -7.37 1.01
N ARG A 102 15.33 -8.36 1.73
CA ARG A 102 13.89 -8.70 1.70
C ARG A 102 13.36 -8.95 3.10
N SER A 103 12.04 -8.84 3.26
CA SER A 103 11.36 -9.25 4.50
C SER A 103 11.62 -10.73 4.81
N ALA A 104 11.60 -11.07 6.10
CA ALA A 104 11.93 -12.39 6.64
C ALA A 104 13.38 -12.88 6.38
N MET A 105 14.23 -12.08 5.72
CA MET A 105 15.64 -12.41 5.56
C MET A 105 16.36 -12.39 6.92
N PRO A 106 17.24 -13.36 7.23
CA PRO A 106 18.07 -13.28 8.43
C PRO A 106 18.92 -12.00 8.44
N MET A 107 18.98 -11.33 9.60
CA MET A 107 19.64 -10.02 9.70
C MET A 107 21.11 -10.05 9.26
N PHE A 108 21.84 -11.14 9.53
CA PHE A 108 23.24 -11.26 9.11
C PHE A 108 23.41 -11.25 7.58
N LYS A 109 22.50 -11.91 6.84
CA LYS A 109 22.51 -11.89 5.37
C LYS A 109 22.11 -10.52 4.83
N ALA A 110 21.16 -9.87 5.48
CA ALA A 110 20.73 -8.53 5.08
C ALA A 110 21.85 -7.50 5.22
N LEU A 111 22.65 -7.60 6.29
CA LEU A 111 23.82 -6.75 6.52
C LEU A 111 25.01 -7.10 5.63
N GLU A 112 25.16 -8.36 5.22
CA GLU A 112 26.14 -8.75 4.21
C GLU A 112 25.82 -8.13 2.84
N LEU A 113 24.53 -8.10 2.46
CA LEU A 113 24.06 -7.49 1.22
C LEU A 113 24.09 -5.96 1.25
N CYS A 114 23.80 -5.36 2.41
CA CYS A 114 23.73 -3.91 2.58
C CYS A 114 24.46 -3.47 3.87
N PRO A 115 25.81 -3.41 3.86
CA PRO A 115 26.62 -3.11 5.05
C PRO A 115 26.34 -1.72 5.64
N ASP A 116 26.00 -0.74 4.80
CA ASP A 116 25.73 0.65 5.19
C ASP A 116 24.29 0.89 5.66
N ALA A 117 23.49 -0.17 5.80
CA ALA A 117 22.10 -0.07 6.25
C ALA A 117 22.00 0.49 7.66
N THR A 118 21.11 1.48 7.82
CA THR A 118 20.65 1.89 9.14
C THR A 118 19.63 0.88 9.65
N VAL A 119 19.99 0.14 10.71
CA VAL A 119 19.11 -0.85 11.34
C VAL A 119 18.38 -0.21 12.51
N ILE A 120 17.05 -0.34 12.51
CA ILE A 120 16.18 0.21 13.56
C ILE A 120 15.40 -0.95 14.20
N PRO A 121 15.44 -1.11 15.53
CA PRO A 121 14.58 -2.05 16.23
C PRO A 121 13.09 -1.70 16.04
N PRO A 122 12.20 -2.69 15.82
CA PRO A 122 10.79 -2.41 15.59
C PRO A 122 10.09 -1.79 16.81
N ASP A 123 9.39 -0.67 16.61
CA ASP A 123 8.47 -0.07 17.59
C ASP A 123 7.01 -0.39 17.23
N MET A 124 6.53 -1.54 17.72
CA MET A 124 5.17 -2.01 17.40
C MET A 124 4.08 -1.07 17.92
N ALA A 125 4.29 -0.36 19.03
CA ALA A 125 3.30 0.56 19.56
C ALA A 125 3.12 1.78 18.64
N LYS A 126 4.24 2.30 18.13
CA LYS A 126 4.25 3.35 17.09
C LYS A 126 3.54 2.88 15.82
N TYR A 127 3.87 1.69 15.30
CA TYR A 127 3.26 1.19 14.07
C TYR A 127 1.75 0.93 14.21
N VAL A 128 1.28 0.43 15.35
CA VAL A 128 -0.16 0.25 15.62
C VAL A 128 -0.89 1.58 15.66
N ARG A 129 -0.29 2.62 16.25
CA ARG A 129 -0.89 3.95 16.26
C ARG A 129 -1.06 4.49 14.84
N VAL A 130 -0.01 4.45 14.02
CA VAL A 130 -0.07 4.93 12.63
C VAL A 130 -1.02 4.07 11.78
N GLY A 131 -1.03 2.75 11.95
CA GLY A 131 -1.96 1.86 11.24
C GLY A 131 -3.43 2.18 11.54
N ARG A 132 -3.74 2.61 12.77
CA ARG A 132 -5.09 3.09 13.14
C ARG A 132 -5.45 4.38 12.43
N GLU A 133 -4.51 5.31 12.26
CA GLU A 133 -4.72 6.56 11.51
C GLU A 133 -5.04 6.25 10.04
N VAL A 134 -4.26 5.37 9.41
CA VAL A 134 -4.51 4.89 8.04
C VAL A 134 -5.89 4.23 7.93
N ARG A 135 -6.24 3.38 8.89
CA ARG A 135 -7.54 2.71 8.91
C ARG A 135 -8.71 3.66 9.11
N GLN A 136 -8.55 4.73 9.89
CA GLN A 136 -9.57 5.78 10.00
C GLN A 136 -9.78 6.50 8.66
N ALA A 137 -8.70 6.77 7.91
CA ALA A 137 -8.81 7.33 6.57
C ALA A 137 -9.56 6.40 5.60
N MET A 138 -9.31 5.08 5.67
CA MET A 138 -10.07 4.08 4.91
C MET A 138 -11.56 4.08 5.29
N GLN A 139 -11.86 4.13 6.60
CA GLN A 139 -13.24 4.14 7.11
C GLN A 139 -14.01 5.43 6.78
N ALA A 140 -13.30 6.53 6.57
CA ALA A 140 -13.90 7.78 6.09
C ALA A 140 -14.38 7.67 4.63
N LEU A 141 -13.80 6.75 3.83
CA LEU A 141 -14.21 6.49 2.45
C LEU A 141 -15.40 5.54 2.38
N THR A 142 -15.37 4.45 3.14
CA THR A 142 -16.43 3.43 3.18
C THR A 142 -16.47 2.75 4.54
N PRO A 143 -17.66 2.36 5.06
CA PRO A 143 -17.74 1.54 6.26
C PRO A 143 -17.34 0.06 6.01
N LEU A 144 -17.24 -0.37 4.75
CA LEU A 144 -16.89 -1.74 4.37
C LEU A 144 -15.38 -1.94 4.36
N VAL A 145 -14.74 -1.96 5.53
CA VAL A 145 -13.28 -2.15 5.64
C VAL A 145 -12.98 -3.49 6.32
N GLU A 146 -12.37 -4.41 5.57
CA GLU A 146 -11.90 -5.70 6.05
C GLU A 146 -10.36 -5.73 6.12
N PRO A 147 -9.75 -5.58 7.31
CA PRO A 147 -8.30 -5.56 7.46
C PRO A 147 -7.71 -6.96 7.40
N LEU A 148 -6.55 -7.06 6.77
CA LEU A 148 -5.71 -8.25 6.78
C LEU A 148 -4.55 -8.10 7.76
N SER A 149 -4.00 -6.90 7.89
CA SER A 149 -2.85 -6.60 8.74
C SER A 149 -2.97 -5.19 9.36
N ILE A 150 -1.86 -4.67 9.87
CA ILE A 150 -1.73 -3.31 10.40
C ILE A 150 -1.76 -2.23 9.31
N ASP A 151 -1.37 -2.60 8.09
CA ASP A 151 -1.13 -1.73 6.95
C ASP A 151 -1.94 -2.11 5.69
N GLU A 152 -2.72 -3.19 5.77
CA GLU A 152 -3.42 -3.80 4.63
C GLU A 152 -4.91 -4.02 4.91
N ALA A 153 -5.77 -3.67 3.95
CA ALA A 153 -7.21 -3.90 4.02
C ALA A 153 -7.88 -4.00 2.65
N PHE A 154 -8.98 -4.74 2.58
CA PHE A 154 -9.97 -4.63 1.53
C PHE A 154 -11.03 -3.57 1.86
N LEU A 155 -11.41 -2.80 0.85
CA LEU A 155 -12.47 -1.78 0.85
C LEU A 155 -13.50 -2.09 -0.23
#